data_AF-C5RCF0-F1
#
_entry.id   AF-C5RCF0-F1
#
_cell.length_a   1.000
_cell.length_b   1.000
_cell.length_c   1.000
_cell.angle_alpha   90.00
_cell.angle_beta   90.00
_cell.angle_gamma   90.00
#
_symmetry.space_group_name_H-M   'P 1'
#
loop_
_entity.id
_entity.type
_entity.pdbx_description
1 polymer ?
#
loop_
_entity_poly.entity_id
_entity_poly.type
_entity_poly.pdbx_seq_one_letter_code
_entity_poly.pdbx_strand_id
1 'polypeptide(L)'
;MENHVKVIIDKLDASEINRIKQYVANLRQLIGSDLSLTILDPRYKGDYNQLINSYEQLAVDFPDVQINSFYVSQYLQSERRDNVNQFTTDYIGDQKFTVEKKDSQRLFMQNGEVRIAIITNQAGKVTAVDFAKPGQKRPHQRVSVNSSGNIQVLRHFDEKTHLPVLDEYLDTDLNTQMLVHFDERGLRADYQLVGWDEPVVYSEVDLYEQWFNRVIQPDDYVISLNRHYDVLFEDKHDVTKVFLM
;
A
#
# COMPACT_ATOMS: atom_id res chain seq x y z
N MET A 1 32.96 1.69 -10.74
CA MET A 1 31.86 0.77 -10.39
C MET A 1 30.98 1.59 -9.48
N GLU A 2 29.78 1.89 -9.94
CA GLU A 2 28.82 2.68 -9.17
C GLU A 2 28.40 1.86 -7.95
N ASN A 3 28.49 2.42 -6.75
CA ASN A 3 28.01 1.75 -5.55
C ASN A 3 26.51 1.98 -5.40
N HIS A 4 25.73 0.92 -5.19
CA HIS A 4 24.30 1.04 -4.92
C HIS A 4 24.04 1.07 -3.42
N VAL A 5 23.29 2.08 -2.95
CA VAL A 5 22.93 2.28 -1.55
C VAL A 5 21.42 2.19 -1.41
N LYS A 6 20.94 1.24 -0.61
CA LYS A 6 19.53 1.01 -0.28
C LYS A 6 19.25 1.49 1.13
N VAL A 7 18.32 2.43 1.27
CA VAL A 7 17.93 2.98 2.59
C VAL A 7 16.50 2.56 2.89
N ILE A 8 16.32 1.69 3.89
CA ILE A 8 15.00 1.24 4.31
C ILE A 8 14.48 2.17 5.39
N ILE A 9 13.28 2.71 5.20
CA ILE A 9 12.73 3.74 6.08
C ILE A 9 11.54 3.25 6.91
N ASP A 10 11.36 3.86 8.09
CA ASP A 10 10.12 3.79 8.87
C ASP A 10 9.25 5.05 8.69
N LYS A 11 9.89 6.19 8.38
CA LYS A 11 9.26 7.49 8.20
C LYS A 11 10.00 8.30 7.13
N LEU A 12 9.34 9.32 6.60
CA LEU A 12 9.87 10.20 5.56
C LEU A 12 9.41 11.63 5.83
N ASP A 13 9.84 12.17 6.96
CA ASP A 13 9.68 13.59 7.29
C ASP A 13 11.03 14.31 7.13
N ALA A 14 11.03 15.63 7.30
CA ALA A 14 12.21 16.45 7.15
C ALA A 14 13.37 16.03 8.07
N SER A 15 13.08 15.50 9.26
CA SER A 15 14.10 15.02 10.19
C SER A 15 14.78 13.76 9.63
N GLU A 16 13.98 12.79 9.17
CA GLU A 16 14.55 11.57 8.59
C GLU A 16 15.28 11.84 7.27
N ILE A 17 14.80 12.76 6.43
CA ILE A 17 15.52 13.15 5.21
C ILE A 17 16.91 13.70 5.55
N ASN A 18 17.01 14.58 6.56
CA ASN A 18 18.30 15.11 7.01
C ASN A 18 19.21 14.01 7.55
N ARG A 19 18.64 13.05 8.29
CA ARG A 19 19.38 11.90 8.80
C ARG A 19 19.91 11.00 7.68
N ILE A 20 19.09 10.69 6.67
CA ILE A 20 19.51 9.95 5.46
C ILE A 20 20.67 10.69 4.78
N LYS A 21 20.55 12.00 4.57
CA LYS A 21 21.62 12.83 3.97
C LYS A 21 22.93 12.72 4.75
N GLN A 22 22.88 12.73 6.08
CA GLN A 22 24.06 12.56 6.93
C GLN A 22 24.70 11.18 6.78
N TYR A 23 23.91 10.10 6.82
CA TYR A 23 24.45 8.75 6.63
C TYR A 23 25.09 8.57 5.26
N VAL A 24 24.43 9.05 4.20
CA VAL A 24 24.95 8.97 2.83
C VAL A 24 26.23 9.79 2.69
N ALA A 25 26.30 10.99 3.30
CA ALA A 25 27.51 11.81 3.30
C ALA A 25 28.69 11.10 4.00
N ASN A 26 28.43 10.41 5.11
CA ASN A 26 29.46 9.62 5.81
C ASN A 26 29.88 8.41 4.97
N LEU A 27 28.92 7.71 4.36
CA LEU A 27 29.21 6.54 3.53
C LEU A 27 30.06 6.91 2.31
N ARG A 28 29.82 8.07 1.69
CA ARG A 28 30.66 8.61 0.59
C ARG A 28 32.14 8.76 0.96
N GLN A 29 32.45 9.02 2.23
CA GLN A 29 33.84 9.11 2.70
C GLN A 29 34.51 7.73 2.75
N LEU A 30 33.74 6.66 2.92
CA LEU A 30 34.23 5.29 3.02
C LEU A 30 34.35 4.62 1.64
N ILE A 31 33.32 4.76 0.79
CA ILE A 31 33.16 3.95 -0.43
C ILE A 31 33.33 4.76 -1.72
N GLY A 32 33.56 6.07 -1.61
CA GLY A 32 33.68 7.00 -2.73
C GLY A 32 32.39 7.74 -3.07
N SER A 33 32.49 8.73 -3.96
CA SER A 33 31.38 9.63 -4.33
C SER A 33 30.47 9.08 -5.44
N ASP A 34 30.93 8.08 -6.19
CA ASP A 34 30.18 7.43 -7.25
C ASP A 34 29.19 6.42 -6.64
N LEU A 35 27.99 6.89 -6.32
CA LEU A 35 26.93 6.06 -5.76
C LEU A 35 25.54 6.43 -6.28
N SER A 36 24.69 5.40 -6.37
CA SER A 36 23.25 5.50 -6.60
C SER A 36 22.50 5.29 -5.31
N LEU A 37 21.54 6.17 -4.99
CA LEU A 37 20.75 6.08 -3.77
C LEU A 37 19.31 5.68 -4.08
N THR A 38 18.84 4.58 -3.47
CA THR A 38 17.43 4.18 -3.49
C THR A 38 16.87 4.18 -2.07
N ILE A 39 15.80 4.92 -1.83
CA ILE A 39 14.98 4.81 -0.62
C ILE A 39 13.95 3.70 -0.85
N LEU A 40 13.94 2.70 0.02
CA LEU A 40 12.96 1.63 0.07
C LEU A 40 11.89 1.99 1.10
N ASP A 41 10.67 2.27 0.64
CA ASP A 41 9.54 2.69 1.47
C ASP A 41 8.50 1.55 1.63
N PRO A 42 8.50 0.83 2.77
CA PRO A 42 7.56 -0.25 3.02
C PRO A 42 6.19 0.25 3.53
N ARG A 43 6.00 1.55 3.76
CA ARG A 43 4.85 2.03 4.54
C ARG A 43 3.56 2.00 3.73
N TYR A 44 2.49 1.47 4.33
CA TYR A 44 1.15 1.61 3.79
C TYR A 44 0.59 3.04 3.99
N LYS A 45 -0.06 3.57 2.95
CA LYS A 45 -0.86 4.80 3.02
C LYS A 45 -2.20 4.59 2.32
N GLY A 46 -3.30 4.90 2.99
CA GLY A 46 -4.65 4.84 2.42
C GLY A 46 -4.94 5.90 1.35
N ASP A 47 -3.93 6.63 0.88
CA ASP A 47 -4.02 7.54 -0.27
C ASP A 47 -2.65 7.61 -0.94
N TYR A 48 -2.42 6.76 -1.95
CA TYR A 48 -1.11 6.69 -2.61
C TYR A 48 -0.75 7.97 -3.36
N ASN A 49 -1.73 8.80 -3.78
CA ASN A 49 -1.41 10.09 -4.41
C ASN A 49 -0.73 11.05 -3.44
N GLN A 50 -1.07 11.00 -2.14
CA GLN A 50 -0.35 11.78 -1.14
C GLN A 50 1.10 11.33 -1.02
N LEU A 51 1.32 10.02 -1.12
CA LEU A 51 2.65 9.43 -1.05
C LEU A 51 3.48 9.80 -2.29
N ILE A 52 2.91 9.71 -3.48
CA ILE A 52 3.52 10.16 -4.75
C ILE A 52 3.87 11.65 -4.69
N ASN A 53 2.95 12.51 -4.26
CA ASN A 53 3.22 13.94 -4.11
C ASN A 53 4.36 14.21 -3.10
N SER A 54 4.47 13.40 -2.04
CA SER A 54 5.57 13.50 -1.07
C SER A 54 6.91 13.10 -1.70
N TYR A 55 6.90 12.12 -2.60
CA TYR A 55 8.07 11.69 -3.37
C TYR A 55 8.53 12.76 -4.37
N GLU A 56 7.60 13.39 -5.07
CA GLU A 56 7.90 14.51 -5.98
C GLU A 56 8.53 15.70 -5.23
N GLN A 57 8.02 16.01 -4.04
CA GLN A 57 8.63 17.03 -3.17
C GLN A 57 10.03 16.63 -2.71
N LEU A 58 10.22 15.35 -2.34
CA LEU A 58 11.54 14.86 -1.95
C LEU A 58 12.55 14.98 -3.10
N ALA A 59 12.15 14.71 -4.34
CA ALA A 59 13.03 14.81 -5.50
C ALA A 59 13.58 16.24 -5.72
N VAL A 60 12.87 17.27 -5.25
CA VAL A 60 13.35 18.66 -5.24
C VAL A 60 14.42 18.87 -4.17
N ASP A 61 14.20 18.37 -2.95
CA ASP A 61 15.10 18.55 -1.81
C ASP A 61 16.32 17.61 -1.83
N PHE A 62 16.20 16.49 -2.52
CA PHE A 62 17.20 15.45 -2.66
C PHE A 62 17.26 14.98 -4.12
N PRO A 63 17.87 15.79 -5.01
CA PRO A 63 18.01 15.44 -6.41
C PRO A 63 18.70 14.08 -6.57
N ASP A 64 18.30 13.34 -7.60
CA ASP A 64 18.87 12.03 -7.97
C ASP A 64 18.57 10.86 -7.01
N VAL A 65 17.78 11.07 -5.95
CA VAL A 65 17.29 9.96 -5.13
C VAL A 65 16.20 9.18 -5.88
N GLN A 66 16.35 7.86 -5.93
CA GLN A 66 15.29 6.97 -6.38
C GLN A 66 14.45 6.54 -5.19
N ILE A 67 13.14 6.41 -5.36
CA ILE A 67 12.24 5.88 -4.34
C ILE A 67 11.55 4.65 -4.90
N ASN A 68 11.75 3.52 -4.22
CA ASN A 68 11.03 2.28 -4.50
C ASN A 68 10.08 2.02 -3.33
N SER A 69 8.80 2.21 -3.57
CA SER A 69 7.76 2.07 -2.56
C SER A 69 7.01 0.77 -2.78
N PHE A 70 6.95 -0.07 -1.75
CA PHE A 70 6.31 -1.38 -1.84
C PHE A 70 4.87 -1.27 -2.34
N TYR A 71 4.05 -0.43 -1.72
CA TYR A 71 2.65 -0.33 -2.08
C TYR A 71 2.42 0.42 -3.40
N VAL A 72 3.20 1.47 -3.69
CA VAL A 72 3.03 2.25 -4.93
C VAL A 72 3.48 1.45 -6.14
N SER A 73 4.56 0.66 -6.03
CA SER A 73 5.06 -0.16 -7.13
C SER A 73 4.08 -1.25 -7.56
N GLN A 74 3.30 -1.78 -6.62
CA GLN A 74 2.23 -2.73 -6.94
C GLN A 74 1.01 -1.99 -7.54
N TYR A 75 0.70 -0.79 -7.06
CA TYR A 75 -0.55 -0.10 -7.35
C TYR A 75 -0.58 0.65 -8.70
N LEU A 76 0.46 1.39 -9.06
CA LEU A 76 0.47 2.25 -10.26
C LEU A 76 0.83 1.46 -11.53
N GLN A 77 -0.11 0.67 -12.05
CA GLN A 77 0.08 -0.06 -13.32
C GLN A 77 -0.43 0.72 -14.55
N SER A 78 -1.31 1.72 -14.34
CA SER A 78 -1.89 2.52 -15.42
C SER A 78 -2.23 3.96 -14.97
N GLU A 79 -2.43 4.86 -15.92
CA GLU A 79 -2.87 6.25 -15.68
C GLU A 79 -4.39 6.37 -15.38
N ARG A 80 -5.08 5.24 -15.19
CA ARG A 80 -6.53 5.21 -14.97
C ARG A 80 -6.90 5.97 -13.69
N ARG A 81 -8.01 6.69 -13.74
CA ARG A 81 -8.58 7.45 -12.61
C ARG A 81 -10.06 7.14 -12.45
N ASP A 82 -10.58 7.42 -11.26
CA ASP A 82 -12.00 7.29 -10.93
C ASP A 82 -12.58 5.88 -11.21
N ASN A 83 -11.77 4.82 -11.03
CA ASN A 83 -12.20 3.45 -11.32
C ASN A 83 -13.35 2.97 -10.40
N VAL A 84 -13.59 3.65 -9.27
CA VAL A 84 -14.69 3.34 -8.34
C VAL A 84 -16.07 3.48 -9.00
N ASN A 85 -16.22 4.44 -9.93
CA ASN A 85 -17.49 4.68 -10.61
C ASN A 85 -17.82 3.52 -11.55
N GLN A 86 -16.83 3.05 -12.32
CA GLN A 86 -17.01 1.89 -13.17
C GLN A 86 -17.31 0.64 -12.34
N PHE A 87 -16.50 0.37 -11.31
CA PHE A 87 -16.71 -0.78 -10.42
C PHE A 87 -18.11 -0.80 -9.78
N THR A 88 -18.56 0.36 -9.29
CA THR A 88 -19.91 0.48 -8.69
C THR A 88 -21.01 0.29 -9.74
N THR A 89 -20.82 0.81 -10.95
CA THR A 89 -21.76 0.64 -12.07
C THR A 89 -21.87 -0.83 -12.48
N ASP A 90 -20.73 -1.53 -12.58
CA ASP A 90 -20.69 -2.95 -12.91
C ASP A 90 -21.35 -3.80 -11.82
N TYR A 91 -21.16 -3.45 -10.55
CA TYR A 91 -21.85 -4.10 -9.43
C TYR A 91 -23.38 -3.90 -9.49
N ILE A 92 -23.84 -2.70 -9.86
CA ILE A 92 -25.27 -2.40 -10.05
C ILE A 92 -25.85 -3.21 -11.21
N GLY A 93 -25.14 -3.29 -12.33
CA GLY A 93 -25.61 -3.95 -13.55
C GLY A 93 -26.97 -3.41 -14.00
N ASP A 94 -27.90 -4.31 -14.31
CA ASP A 94 -29.27 -3.95 -14.73
C ASP A 94 -30.24 -3.74 -13.55
N GLN A 95 -29.76 -3.79 -12.31
CA GLN A 95 -30.62 -3.66 -11.13
C GLN A 95 -31.10 -2.22 -10.95
N LYS A 96 -32.37 -2.09 -10.54
CA LYS A 96 -32.97 -0.79 -10.24
C LYS A 96 -32.83 -0.46 -8.75
N PHE A 97 -32.37 0.77 -8.49
CA PHE A 97 -32.22 1.33 -7.16
C PHE A 97 -32.93 2.68 -7.06
N THR A 98 -33.47 2.96 -5.87
CA THR A 98 -33.85 4.32 -5.46
C THR A 98 -32.64 4.98 -4.83
N VAL A 99 -32.32 6.22 -5.21
CA VAL A 99 -31.14 6.93 -4.68
C VAL A 99 -31.58 7.97 -3.66
N GLU A 100 -31.00 7.90 -2.47
CA GLU A 100 -31.20 8.87 -1.38
C GLU A 100 -29.87 9.53 -0.99
N LYS A 101 -29.93 10.77 -0.52
CA LYS A 101 -28.75 11.49 0.01
C LYS A 101 -28.98 11.79 1.49
N LYS A 102 -28.10 11.27 2.35
CA LYS A 102 -28.20 11.42 3.81
C LYS A 102 -26.80 11.52 4.40
N ASP A 103 -26.58 12.46 5.33
CA ASP A 103 -25.34 12.59 6.14
C ASP A 103 -24.03 12.48 5.32
N SER A 104 -23.94 13.19 4.19
CA SER A 104 -22.79 13.13 3.25
C SER A 104 -22.56 11.77 2.59
N GLN A 105 -23.59 10.94 2.53
CA GLN A 105 -23.60 9.65 1.82
C GLN A 105 -24.63 9.67 0.70
N ARG A 106 -24.34 8.93 -0.37
CA ARG A 106 -25.32 8.58 -1.40
C ARG A 106 -25.68 7.11 -1.22
N LEU A 107 -26.94 6.84 -0.93
CA LEU A 107 -27.46 5.51 -0.62
C LEU A 107 -28.27 5.01 -1.80
N PHE A 108 -27.95 3.80 -2.27
CA PHE A 108 -28.72 3.09 -3.28
C PHE A 108 -29.56 2.04 -2.56
N MET A 109 -30.87 2.24 -2.61
CA MET A 109 -31.87 1.48 -1.89
C MET A 109 -32.60 0.53 -2.84
N GLN A 110 -32.90 -0.67 -2.38
CA GLN A 110 -33.78 -1.61 -3.08
C GLN A 110 -34.69 -2.28 -2.06
N ASN A 111 -35.99 -2.32 -2.32
CA ASN A 111 -36.99 -2.89 -1.41
C ASN A 111 -36.94 -2.30 0.02
N GLY A 112 -36.59 -1.01 0.16
CA GLY A 112 -36.46 -0.34 1.45
C GLY A 112 -35.16 -0.62 2.21
N GLU A 113 -34.22 -1.35 1.62
CA GLU A 113 -32.92 -1.68 2.23
C GLU A 113 -31.77 -0.97 1.54
N VAL A 114 -30.78 -0.50 2.31
CA VAL A 114 -29.52 0.05 1.76
C VAL A 114 -28.71 -1.10 1.17
N ARG A 115 -28.40 -1.00 -0.12
CA ARG A 115 -27.62 -2.01 -0.84
C ARG A 115 -26.24 -1.53 -1.23
N ILE A 116 -26.11 -0.23 -1.50
CA ILE A 116 -24.82 0.42 -1.76
C ILE A 116 -24.81 1.74 -1.00
N ALA A 117 -23.75 2.00 -0.23
CA ALA A 117 -23.54 3.29 0.41
C ALA A 117 -22.21 3.90 -0.06
N ILE A 118 -22.29 5.00 -0.82
CA ILE A 118 -21.12 5.78 -1.20
C ILE A 118 -20.83 6.76 -0.08
N ILE A 119 -19.66 6.59 0.55
CA ILE A 119 -19.19 7.40 1.67
C ILE A 119 -18.25 8.47 1.14
N THR A 120 -18.53 9.73 1.48
CA THR A 120 -17.67 10.85 1.09
C THR A 120 -17.06 11.56 2.30
N ASN A 121 -15.92 12.19 2.09
CA ASN A 121 -15.32 13.10 3.08
C ASN A 121 -16.03 14.47 3.08
N GLN A 122 -15.59 15.38 3.94
CA GLN A 122 -16.14 16.74 4.04
C GLN A 122 -16.02 17.56 2.75
N ALA A 123 -15.03 17.25 1.89
CA ALA A 123 -14.86 17.87 0.58
C ALA A 123 -15.74 17.23 -0.51
N GLY A 124 -16.57 16.25 -0.17
CA GLY A 124 -17.45 15.54 -1.10
C GLY A 124 -16.74 14.50 -1.97
N LYS A 125 -15.47 14.17 -1.70
CA LYS A 125 -14.75 13.11 -2.41
C LYS A 125 -15.11 11.75 -1.84
N VAL A 126 -15.31 10.75 -2.71
CA VAL A 126 -15.55 9.36 -2.30
C VAL A 126 -14.31 8.81 -1.60
N THR A 127 -14.49 8.23 -0.42
CA THR A 127 -13.43 7.58 0.36
C THR A 127 -13.68 6.09 0.55
N ALA A 128 -14.94 5.66 0.45
CA ALA A 128 -15.30 4.26 0.48
C ALA A 128 -16.66 4.01 -0.18
N VAL A 129 -16.90 2.76 -0.58
CA VAL A 129 -18.23 2.28 -0.98
C VAL A 129 -18.51 0.96 -0.27
N ASP A 130 -19.64 0.90 0.42
CA ASP A 130 -20.13 -0.30 1.09
C ASP A 130 -21.15 -1.03 0.20
N PHE A 131 -21.02 -2.35 0.10
CA PHE A 131 -21.93 -3.20 -0.66
C PHE A 131 -22.58 -4.25 0.25
N ALA A 132 -23.90 -4.29 0.28
CA ALA A 132 -24.70 -5.25 1.06
C ALA A 132 -25.51 -6.17 0.14
N LYS A 133 -25.67 -7.44 0.55
CA LYS A 133 -26.57 -8.39 -0.10
C LYS A 133 -28.03 -8.17 0.33
N PRO A 134 -29.03 -8.68 -0.42
CA PRO A 134 -30.43 -8.55 -0.02
C PRO A 134 -30.64 -9.17 1.36
N GLY A 135 -31.39 -8.49 2.24
CA GLY A 135 -31.66 -8.95 3.61
C GLY A 135 -30.49 -8.77 4.59
N GLN A 136 -29.35 -8.22 4.17
CA GLN A 136 -28.22 -7.94 5.06
C GLN A 136 -28.20 -6.46 5.48
N LYS A 137 -28.08 -6.21 6.79
CA LYS A 137 -27.93 -4.85 7.35
C LYS A 137 -26.50 -4.31 7.33
N ARG A 138 -25.52 -5.19 7.12
CA ARG A 138 -24.10 -4.87 7.13
C ARG A 138 -23.49 -5.22 5.77
N PRO A 139 -22.46 -4.50 5.32
CA PRO A 139 -21.82 -4.80 4.07
C PRO A 139 -21.13 -6.16 4.12
N HIS A 140 -21.20 -6.90 3.01
CA HIS A 140 -20.35 -8.06 2.77
C HIS A 140 -19.03 -7.66 2.11
N GLN A 141 -18.99 -6.46 1.52
CA GLN A 141 -17.80 -5.89 0.88
C GLN A 141 -17.70 -4.38 1.12
N ARG A 142 -16.47 -3.88 1.28
CA ARG A 142 -16.14 -2.46 1.30
C ARG A 142 -14.95 -2.20 0.40
N VAL A 143 -15.04 -1.20 -0.47
CA VAL A 143 -13.88 -0.66 -1.18
C VAL A 143 -13.35 0.59 -0.50
N SER A 144 -12.04 0.73 -0.41
CA SER A 144 -11.35 1.95 0.04
C SER A 144 -10.81 2.70 -1.16
N VAL A 145 -11.07 4.00 -1.21
CA VAL A 145 -10.87 4.85 -2.39
C VAL A 145 -9.91 5.98 -2.06
N ASN A 146 -8.91 6.20 -2.91
CA ASN A 146 -7.96 7.29 -2.76
C ASN A 146 -8.49 8.63 -3.31
N SER A 147 -7.68 9.68 -3.16
CA SER A 147 -8.06 11.04 -3.56
C SER A 147 -8.30 11.27 -5.06
N SER A 148 -7.88 10.32 -5.92
CA SER A 148 -8.10 10.31 -7.37
C SER A 148 -9.34 9.48 -7.79
N GLY A 149 -10.09 8.95 -6.81
CA GLY A 149 -11.29 8.15 -7.07
C GLY A 149 -11.00 6.70 -7.43
N ASN A 150 -9.76 6.23 -7.22
CA ASN A 150 -9.42 4.84 -7.49
C ASN A 150 -9.50 3.97 -6.24
N ILE A 151 -10.00 2.76 -6.41
CA ILE A 151 -10.00 1.70 -5.40
C ILE A 151 -8.57 1.24 -5.17
N GLN A 152 -8.17 1.15 -3.90
CA GLN A 152 -6.87 0.59 -3.47
C GLN A 152 -7.02 -0.75 -2.77
N VAL A 153 -8.13 -0.93 -2.03
CA VAL A 153 -8.40 -2.14 -1.25
C VAL A 153 -9.86 -2.52 -1.41
N LEU A 154 -10.12 -3.79 -1.71
CA LEU A 154 -11.43 -4.42 -1.61
C LEU A 154 -11.40 -5.36 -0.39
N ARG A 155 -12.18 -5.00 0.63
CA ARG A 155 -12.34 -5.80 1.86
C ARG A 155 -13.59 -6.64 1.77
N HIS A 156 -13.48 -7.91 2.11
CA HIS A 156 -14.58 -8.85 2.26
C HIS A 156 -14.84 -9.12 3.74
N PHE A 157 -16.11 -9.27 4.09
CA PHE A 157 -16.57 -9.56 5.45
C PHE A 157 -17.30 -10.90 5.51
N ASP A 158 -17.11 -11.62 6.60
CA ASP A 158 -17.91 -12.81 6.89
C ASP A 158 -19.39 -12.42 7.06
N GLU A 159 -20.29 -13.19 6.45
CA GLU A 159 -21.72 -12.88 6.45
C GLU A 159 -22.38 -13.02 7.84
N LYS A 160 -21.80 -13.83 8.73
CA LYS A 160 -22.36 -14.14 10.05
C LYS A 160 -21.74 -13.28 11.15
N THR A 161 -20.41 -13.20 11.20
CA THR A 161 -19.67 -12.48 12.23
C THR A 161 -19.45 -11.01 11.87
N HIS A 162 -19.48 -10.69 10.57
CA HIS A 162 -19.15 -9.37 10.02
C HIS A 162 -17.71 -8.92 10.30
N LEU A 163 -16.84 -9.85 10.66
CA LEU A 163 -15.41 -9.60 10.76
C LEU A 163 -14.79 -9.62 9.36
N PRO A 164 -13.69 -8.87 9.13
CA PRO A 164 -12.94 -8.98 7.89
C PRO A 164 -12.45 -10.41 7.71
N VAL A 165 -12.46 -10.90 6.47
CA VAL A 165 -11.92 -12.23 6.10
C VAL A 165 -10.81 -12.13 5.07
N LEU A 166 -10.85 -11.12 4.21
CA LEU A 166 -9.89 -10.90 3.15
C LEU A 166 -9.81 -9.41 2.78
N ASP A 167 -8.60 -8.90 2.65
CA ASP A 167 -8.32 -7.67 1.92
C ASP A 167 -7.60 -8.02 0.61
N GLU A 168 -8.14 -7.53 -0.50
CA GLU A 168 -7.48 -7.53 -1.80
C GLU A 168 -6.91 -6.14 -2.07
N TYR A 169 -5.61 -6.04 -2.20
CA TYR A 169 -4.94 -4.82 -2.61
C TYR A 169 -4.85 -4.81 -4.13
N LEU A 170 -5.48 -3.80 -4.73
CA LEU A 170 -5.72 -3.74 -6.18
C LEU A 170 -4.83 -2.70 -6.82
N ASP A 171 -4.45 -2.93 -8.08
CA ASP A 171 -3.88 -1.88 -8.94
C ASP A 171 -4.95 -0.94 -9.51
N THR A 172 -4.53 0.07 -10.28
CA THR A 172 -5.42 1.03 -10.95
C THR A 172 -6.38 0.38 -11.96
N ASP A 173 -6.09 -0.82 -12.45
CA ASP A 173 -6.92 -1.60 -13.37
C ASP A 173 -7.80 -2.64 -12.66
N LEU A 174 -7.77 -2.64 -11.32
CA LEU A 174 -8.52 -3.52 -10.43
C LEU A 174 -8.06 -4.98 -10.43
N ASN A 175 -6.81 -5.25 -10.84
CA ASN A 175 -6.22 -6.57 -10.63
C ASN A 175 -5.63 -6.67 -9.22
N THR A 176 -5.82 -7.81 -8.57
CA THR A 176 -5.28 -8.06 -7.24
C THR A 176 -3.79 -8.31 -7.30
N GLN A 177 -3.04 -7.55 -6.51
CA GLN A 177 -1.57 -7.61 -6.42
C GLN A 177 -1.11 -8.19 -5.08
N MET A 178 -1.92 -8.07 -4.03
CA MET A 178 -1.66 -8.67 -2.73
C MET A 178 -2.96 -9.07 -2.03
N LEU A 179 -2.94 -10.23 -1.39
CA LEU A 179 -4.00 -10.73 -0.53
C LEU A 179 -3.55 -10.66 0.93
N VAL A 180 -4.46 -10.27 1.81
CA VAL A 180 -4.27 -10.36 3.27
C VAL A 180 -5.47 -11.07 3.86
N HIS A 181 -5.27 -12.27 4.38
CA HIS A 181 -6.33 -13.04 5.02
C HIS A 181 -6.43 -12.69 6.50
N PHE A 182 -7.63 -12.85 7.05
CA PHE A 182 -7.90 -12.59 8.46
C PHE A 182 -8.38 -13.87 9.15
N ASP A 183 -7.98 -14.04 10.41
CA ASP A 183 -8.41 -15.15 11.26
C ASP A 183 -9.84 -14.94 11.79
N GLU A 184 -10.34 -15.91 12.54
CA GLU A 184 -11.68 -15.88 13.16
C GLU A 184 -11.88 -14.71 14.16
N ARG A 185 -10.79 -14.05 14.58
CA ARG A 185 -10.79 -12.89 15.48
C ARG A 185 -10.72 -11.57 14.72
N GLY A 186 -10.63 -11.62 13.39
CA GLY A 186 -10.46 -10.45 12.52
C GLY A 186 -9.04 -9.87 12.59
N LEU A 187 -8.04 -10.66 12.98
CA LEU A 187 -6.63 -10.30 12.95
C LEU A 187 -5.99 -10.81 11.66
N ARG A 188 -4.97 -10.11 11.13
CA ARG A 188 -4.24 -10.55 9.94
C ARG A 188 -3.58 -11.91 10.24
N ALA A 189 -3.83 -12.89 9.38
CA ALA A 189 -3.36 -14.27 9.53
C ALA A 189 -2.19 -14.57 8.60
N ASP A 190 -2.31 -14.16 7.34
CA ASP A 190 -1.31 -14.41 6.31
C ASP A 190 -1.40 -13.39 5.15
N TYR A 191 -0.35 -13.38 4.35
CA TYR A 191 -0.11 -12.45 3.26
C TYR A 191 0.36 -13.22 2.02
N GLN A 192 -0.09 -12.80 0.84
CA GLN A 192 0.33 -13.37 -0.44
C GLN A 192 0.52 -12.28 -1.48
N LEU A 193 1.70 -12.23 -2.11
CA LEU A 193 1.94 -11.42 -3.30
C LEU A 193 1.43 -12.18 -4.53
N VAL A 194 0.43 -11.60 -5.21
CA VAL A 194 -0.18 -12.22 -6.39
C VAL A 194 0.72 -12.00 -7.60
N GLY A 195 0.91 -13.05 -8.40
CA GLY A 195 1.79 -13.02 -9.58
C GLY A 195 3.28 -13.10 -9.26
N TRP A 196 3.66 -13.18 -7.98
CA TRP A 196 5.02 -13.45 -7.54
C TRP A 196 5.20 -14.96 -7.34
N ASP A 197 6.32 -15.52 -7.79
CA ASP A 197 6.72 -16.90 -7.46
C ASP A 197 7.28 -16.97 -6.03
N GLU A 198 6.46 -16.56 -5.06
CA GLU A 198 6.79 -16.51 -3.64
C GLU A 198 5.70 -17.23 -2.83
N PRO A 199 6.06 -17.90 -1.73
CA PRO A 199 5.08 -18.57 -0.88
C PRO A 199 4.20 -17.59 -0.10
N VAL A 200 3.07 -18.08 0.40
CA VAL A 200 2.28 -17.39 1.43
C VAL A 200 3.13 -17.26 2.70
N VAL A 201 3.04 -16.10 3.36
CA VAL A 201 3.78 -15.80 4.59
C VAL A 201 2.85 -15.36 5.72
N TYR A 202 3.29 -15.55 6.96
CA TYR A 202 2.45 -15.38 8.15
C TYR A 202 2.80 -14.15 8.97
N SER A 203 3.69 -13.30 8.46
CA SER A 203 4.02 -12.02 9.06
C SER A 203 4.29 -10.96 8.00
N GLU A 204 4.08 -9.70 8.38
CA GLU A 204 4.39 -8.57 7.52
C GLU A 204 5.91 -8.42 7.30
N VAL A 205 6.72 -8.88 8.25
CA VAL A 205 8.19 -8.89 8.13
C VAL A 205 8.64 -9.85 7.04
N ASP A 206 8.09 -11.06 6.98
CA ASP A 206 8.39 -12.05 5.95
C ASP A 206 7.94 -11.58 4.56
N LEU A 207 6.81 -10.86 4.49
CA LEU A 207 6.32 -10.25 3.25
C LEU A 207 7.32 -9.22 2.71
N TYR A 208 7.84 -8.35 3.56
CA TYR A 208 8.85 -7.38 3.15
C TYR A 208 10.20 -8.03 2.88
N GLU A 209 10.53 -9.16 3.52
CA GLU A 209 11.71 -9.95 3.18
C GLU A 209 11.66 -10.45 1.72
N GLN A 210 10.51 -10.97 1.26
CA GLN A 210 10.31 -11.37 -0.14
C GLN A 210 10.56 -10.20 -1.10
N TRP A 211 10.08 -9.00 -0.75
CA TRP A 211 10.33 -7.79 -1.53
C TRP A 211 11.81 -7.40 -1.53
N PHE A 212 12.44 -7.34 -0.35
CA PHE A 212 13.85 -6.98 -0.19
C PHE A 212 14.78 -7.92 -0.96
N ASN A 213 14.52 -9.22 -0.95
CA ASN A 213 15.30 -10.21 -1.69
C ASN A 213 15.30 -9.97 -3.22
N ARG A 214 14.30 -9.25 -3.76
CA ARG A 214 14.28 -8.86 -5.18
C ARG A 214 14.97 -7.54 -5.47
N VAL A 215 14.91 -6.59 -4.54
CA VAL A 215 15.33 -5.19 -4.79
C VAL A 215 16.71 -4.85 -4.22
N ILE A 216 17.23 -5.67 -3.30
CA ILE A 216 18.55 -5.52 -2.68
C ILE A 216 19.45 -6.63 -3.22
N GLN A 217 20.50 -6.26 -3.94
CA GLN A 217 21.50 -7.22 -4.41
C GLN A 217 22.51 -7.55 -3.30
N PRO A 218 23.19 -8.71 -3.35
CA PRO A 218 24.16 -9.10 -2.32
C PRO A 218 25.31 -8.11 -2.09
N ASP A 219 25.65 -7.31 -3.10
CA ASP A 219 26.75 -6.35 -3.07
C ASP A 219 26.31 -4.89 -2.80
N ASP A 220 25.00 -4.64 -2.68
CA ASP A 220 24.44 -3.35 -2.29
C ASP A 220 24.85 -2.99 -0.85
N TYR A 221 25.01 -1.68 -0.60
CA TYR A 221 25.08 -1.15 0.76
C TYR A 221 23.67 -0.93 1.30
N VAL A 222 23.38 -1.43 2.50
CA VAL A 222 22.06 -1.32 3.12
C VAL A 222 22.15 -0.46 4.37
N ILE A 223 21.32 0.57 4.47
CA ILE A 223 21.10 1.35 5.68
C ILE A 223 19.66 1.11 6.13
N SER A 224 19.48 0.40 7.24
CA SER A 224 18.16 0.17 7.84
C SER A 224 17.88 1.26 8.87
N LEU A 225 16.92 2.13 8.59
CA LEU A 225 16.38 3.09 9.58
C LEU A 225 15.12 2.55 10.25
N ASN A 226 14.75 1.30 9.98
CA ASN A 226 13.60 0.63 10.55
C ASN A 226 14.03 -0.64 11.29
N ARG A 227 14.13 -0.53 12.62
CA ARG A 227 14.57 -1.61 13.50
C ARG A 227 13.77 -2.91 13.37
N HIS A 228 12.53 -2.85 12.87
CA HIS A 228 11.72 -4.04 12.66
C HIS A 228 12.31 -4.97 11.59
N TYR A 229 13.14 -4.46 10.69
CA TYR A 229 13.74 -5.23 9.60
C TYR A 229 15.19 -5.58 9.81
N ASP A 230 15.83 -5.12 10.89
CA ASP A 230 17.25 -5.39 11.16
C ASP A 230 17.53 -6.91 11.21
N VAL A 231 16.59 -7.68 11.76
CA VAL A 231 16.63 -9.14 11.81
C VAL A 231 16.74 -9.81 10.43
N LEU A 232 16.27 -9.15 9.37
CA LEU A 232 16.31 -9.70 8.00
C LEU A 232 17.73 -9.67 7.40
N PHE A 233 18.62 -8.84 7.95
CA PHE A 233 19.94 -8.59 7.38
C PHE A 233 21.08 -9.30 8.11
N GLU A 234 20.80 -10.00 9.22
CA GLU A 234 21.83 -10.68 10.02
C GLU A 234 22.49 -11.85 9.27
N ASP A 235 21.75 -12.56 8.41
CA ASP A 235 22.20 -13.82 7.80
C ASP A 235 22.40 -13.78 6.27
N LYS A 236 21.89 -12.76 5.57
CA LYS A 236 21.76 -12.77 4.09
C LYS A 236 22.66 -11.80 3.32
N HIS A 237 23.28 -10.85 4.01
CA HIS A 237 24.03 -9.77 3.37
C HIS A 237 25.46 -9.67 3.92
N ASP A 238 26.35 -9.10 3.12
CA ASP A 238 27.71 -8.80 3.58
C ASP A 238 27.62 -7.80 4.75
N VAL A 239 27.85 -8.30 5.97
CA VAL A 239 27.77 -7.52 7.21
C VAL A 239 28.64 -6.27 7.20
N THR A 240 29.67 -6.20 6.35
CA THR A 240 30.52 -5.00 6.21
C THR A 240 29.83 -3.87 5.43
N LYS A 241 28.74 -4.18 4.73
CA LYS A 241 27.94 -3.28 3.91
C LYS A 241 26.55 -3.00 4.48
N VAL A 242 26.21 -3.58 5.62
CA VAL A 242 24.93 -3.37 6.31
C VAL A 242 25.12 -2.47 7.52
N PHE A 243 24.30 -1.42 7.59
CA PHE A 243 24.27 -0.45 8.68
C PHE A 243 22.88 -0.47 9.33
N LEU A 244 22.79 -1.14 10.47
CA LEU A 244 21.57 -1.33 11.27
C LEU A 244 21.50 -0.30 12.42
N MET A 245 20.31 -0.01 12.95
CA MET A 245 20.08 1.13 13.86
C MET A 245 19.57 0.77 15.24
#